data_AF-A0A975F0P5-F1
#
_entry.id   AF-A0A975F0P5-F1
#
_cell.length_a   1.000
_cell.length_b   1.000
_cell.length_c   1.000
_cell.angle_alpha   90.00
_cell.angle_beta   90.00
_cell.angle_gamma   90.00
#
_symmetry.space_group_name_H-M   'P 1'
#
loop_
_entity.id
_entity.type
_entity.pdbx_description
1 polymer ?
#
loop_
_entity_poly.entity_id
_entity_poly.type
_entity_poly.pdbx_seq_one_letter_code
_entity_poly.pdbx_strand_id
1 'polypeptide(L)'
;MNKISIKSILLHLIILCTIPVYALDLSNANTSLSDIFFNYIDKNEGTTSFRSLNIPSGGRAESLGTAYTALANDIAFFDYNPAASCVLENTEISVAHNAWISDSAVETVAGTTRLGNLGLGAQIKCFYVPFTEYNIFGERVAGSYYSETTAAVNASYNFLAGYYFKGIAAGVNIKGAWRSIPDYTDNDTNKIIKGSGLAQSGAAFMADFGVLLRFNLAKFYSSREPNLRLGLSLMNLGTAFTGFGSRGKLTRDDPLPSKISAGISYQFIEPVIITADFRQPINLEDPLKSEKWSAGTGASIRFTNFFSFMTGFLIQGANPRISAGGEFKTGKVIMNVNYTFDLTTSLNPVNHISLSAKLDLGDRGRGKIRNEADALYAQGLIYYAQGNLQEAFEAWQKVLDLDKSFDPAREGLKAVQTSQSLSDYLINIQSLD
;
A
#
# COMPACT_ATOMS: atom_id res chain seq x y z
N MET A 1 -1.92 -11.65 34.36
CA MET A 1 -2.62 -12.15 33.15
C MET A 1 -4.08 -12.40 33.51
N ASN A 2 -4.95 -11.40 33.34
CA ASN A 2 -6.40 -11.63 33.47
C ASN A 2 -6.91 -12.16 32.13
N LYS A 3 -7.36 -13.42 32.12
CA LYS A 3 -8.11 -14.01 31.00
C LYS A 3 -9.40 -13.21 30.85
N ILE A 4 -9.44 -12.27 29.91
CA ILE A 4 -10.71 -11.70 29.45
C ILE A 4 -11.47 -12.84 28.81
N SER A 5 -12.50 -13.32 29.52
CA SER A 5 -13.37 -14.40 29.08
C SER A 5 -14.13 -13.95 27.83
N ILE A 6 -14.29 -14.85 26.85
CA ILE A 6 -15.12 -14.66 25.65
C ILE A 6 -16.53 -14.14 26.02
N LYS A 7 -17.04 -14.49 27.21
CA LYS A 7 -18.32 -13.97 27.74
C LYS A 7 -18.31 -12.46 28.01
N SER A 8 -17.17 -11.89 28.41
CA SER A 8 -17.03 -10.44 28.63
C SER A 8 -17.06 -9.65 27.33
N ILE A 9 -16.48 -10.20 26.26
CA ILE A 9 -16.52 -9.60 24.91
C ILE A 9 -17.95 -9.66 24.37
N LEU A 10 -18.62 -10.80 24.53
CA LEU A 10 -20.01 -10.98 24.11
C LEU A 10 -20.97 -10.03 24.84
N LEU A 11 -20.77 -9.80 26.15
CA LEU A 11 -21.58 -8.88 26.93
C LEU A 11 -21.39 -7.42 26.48
N HIS A 12 -20.17 -7.00 26.13
CA HIS A 12 -19.92 -5.65 25.60
C HIS A 12 -20.50 -5.49 24.18
N LEU A 13 -20.46 -6.53 23.35
CA LEU A 13 -21.07 -6.54 22.02
C LEU A 13 -22.60 -6.45 22.10
N ILE A 14 -23.22 -7.14 23.08
CA ILE A 14 -24.67 -7.08 23.33
C ILE A 14 -25.08 -5.68 23.85
N ILE A 15 -24.26 -5.04 24.69
CA ILE A 15 -24.51 -3.67 25.16
C ILE A 15 -24.43 -2.66 24.00
N LEU A 16 -23.49 -2.83 23.06
CA LEU A 16 -23.41 -2.02 21.83
C LEU A 16 -24.64 -2.18 20.91
N CYS A 17 -25.30 -3.35 20.90
CA CYS A 17 -26.54 -3.57 20.15
C CYS A 17 -27.80 -2.93 20.77
N THR A 18 -27.72 -2.34 21.97
CA THR A 18 -28.89 -1.71 22.64
C THR A 18 -28.97 -0.19 22.47
N ILE A 19 -28.05 0.40 21.71
CA ILE A 19 -28.11 1.83 21.37
C ILE A 19 -29.19 2.00 20.30
N PRO A 20 -30.22 2.84 20.51
CA PRO A 20 -31.19 3.15 19.47
C PRO A 20 -30.46 3.81 18.29
N VAL A 21 -30.39 3.10 17.16
CA VAL A 21 -29.88 3.62 15.91
C VAL A 21 -30.97 4.53 15.35
N TYR A 22 -30.89 5.83 15.66
CA TYR A 22 -31.64 6.82 14.90
C TYR A 22 -31.21 6.74 13.44
N ALA A 23 -32.16 6.82 12.51
CA ALA A 23 -31.83 6.96 11.09
C ALA A 23 -31.04 8.26 10.93
N LEU A 24 -29.72 8.15 10.78
CA LEU A 24 -28.86 9.30 10.54
C LEU A 24 -29.15 9.80 9.12
N ASP A 25 -29.78 10.97 9.02
CA ASP A 25 -29.92 11.66 7.73
C ASP A 25 -28.64 12.45 7.43
N LEU A 26 -27.88 11.97 6.45
CA LEU A 26 -26.62 12.58 6.00
C LEU A 26 -26.84 13.68 4.94
N SER A 27 -28.09 13.96 4.54
CA SER A 27 -28.41 14.93 3.49
C SER A 27 -27.77 16.30 3.73
N ASN A 28 -27.93 16.86 4.93
CA ASN A 28 -27.37 18.17 5.30
C ASN A 28 -25.83 18.20 5.27
N ALA A 29 -25.18 17.12 5.69
CA ALA A 29 -23.73 17.00 5.65
C ALA A 29 -23.23 16.91 4.21
N ASN A 30 -23.91 16.13 3.36
CA ASN A 30 -23.60 15.98 1.94
C ASN A 30 -23.80 17.30 1.18
N THR A 31 -24.89 18.03 1.42
CA THR A 31 -25.12 19.36 0.82
C THR A 31 -24.02 20.33 1.22
N SER A 32 -23.68 20.41 2.52
CA SER A 32 -22.62 21.29 3.01
C SER A 32 -21.26 20.98 2.39
N LEU A 33 -20.91 19.69 2.28
CA LEU A 33 -19.68 19.25 1.62
C LEU A 33 -19.69 19.59 0.12
N SER A 34 -20.79 19.30 -0.58
CA SER A 34 -20.95 19.63 -1.99
C SER A 34 -20.75 21.13 -2.24
N ASP A 35 -21.33 22.00 -1.40
CA ASP A 35 -21.20 23.45 -1.54
C ASP A 35 -19.75 23.94 -1.33
N ILE A 36 -19.05 23.39 -0.32
CA ILE A 36 -17.65 23.73 -0.03
C ILE A 36 -16.73 23.33 -1.19
N PHE A 37 -16.97 22.15 -1.79
CA PHE A 37 -16.08 21.56 -2.81
C PHE A 37 -16.56 21.75 -4.25
N PHE A 38 -17.66 22.48 -4.50
CA PHE A 38 -18.22 22.69 -5.84
C PHE A 38 -17.19 23.19 -6.88
N ASN A 39 -16.29 24.11 -6.49
CA ASN A 39 -15.26 24.63 -7.39
C ASN A 39 -14.18 23.61 -7.77
N TYR A 40 -14.15 22.45 -7.11
CA TYR A 40 -13.24 21.34 -7.41
C TYR A 40 -13.81 20.36 -8.42
N ILE A 41 -15.05 20.55 -8.92
CA ILE A 41 -15.59 19.73 -10.02
C ILE A 41 -14.61 19.72 -11.19
N ASP A 42 -14.34 18.52 -11.70
CA ASP A 42 -13.44 18.30 -12.81
C ASP A 42 -14.23 17.93 -14.07
N LYS A 43 -13.91 18.59 -15.18
CA LYS A 43 -14.55 18.36 -16.47
C LYS A 43 -14.02 17.10 -17.17
N ASN A 44 -12.84 16.65 -16.78
CA ASN A 44 -12.17 15.48 -17.36
C ASN A 44 -12.43 14.20 -16.54
N GLU A 45 -13.17 14.29 -15.44
CA GLU A 45 -13.50 13.14 -14.60
C GLU A 45 -14.30 12.10 -15.40
N GLY A 46 -13.90 10.83 -15.28
CA GLY A 46 -14.56 9.74 -15.97
C GLY A 46 -14.21 9.59 -17.46
N THR A 47 -13.14 10.22 -17.94
CA THR A 47 -12.64 10.02 -19.31
C THR A 47 -11.67 8.84 -19.45
N THR A 48 -11.59 7.97 -18.43
CA THR A 48 -10.69 6.82 -18.37
C THR A 48 -11.44 5.49 -18.36
N SER A 49 -10.82 4.47 -18.97
CA SER A 49 -11.24 3.07 -18.89
C SER A 49 -10.68 2.38 -17.63
N PHE A 50 -11.12 1.15 -17.33
CA PHE A 50 -10.61 0.35 -16.20
C PHE A 50 -10.61 1.09 -14.85
N ARG A 51 -11.76 1.68 -14.49
CA ARG A 51 -11.85 2.54 -13.30
C ARG A 51 -11.69 1.78 -11.98
N SER A 52 -11.77 0.44 -11.98
CA SER A 52 -11.44 -0.36 -10.80
C SER A 52 -10.00 -0.16 -10.30
N LEU A 53 -9.10 0.34 -11.15
CA LEU A 53 -7.73 0.71 -10.78
C LEU A 53 -7.67 1.93 -9.82
N ASN A 54 -8.74 2.73 -9.74
CA ASN A 54 -8.85 3.84 -8.81
C ASN A 54 -9.51 3.47 -7.48
N ILE A 55 -10.23 2.36 -7.42
CA ILE A 55 -10.89 1.89 -6.19
C ILE A 55 -9.82 1.25 -5.30
N PRO A 56 -9.68 1.60 -4.01
CA PRO A 56 -8.70 0.94 -3.16
C PRO A 56 -9.05 -0.53 -2.93
N SER A 57 -8.02 -1.38 -2.79
CA SER A 57 -8.21 -2.78 -2.38
C SER A 57 -8.79 -2.93 -0.98
N GLY A 58 -8.79 -1.86 -0.18
CA GLY A 58 -9.22 -1.89 1.21
C GLY A 58 -8.09 -1.81 2.23
N GLY A 59 -8.42 -2.15 3.47
CA GLY A 59 -7.45 -2.29 4.55
C GLY A 59 -6.84 -0.98 5.04
N ARG A 60 -5.56 -1.05 5.43
CA ARG A 60 -4.87 0.03 6.15
C ARG A 60 -4.78 1.33 5.35
N ALA A 61 -4.46 1.24 4.05
CA ALA A 61 -4.28 2.40 3.21
C ALA A 61 -5.57 3.23 3.06
N GLU A 62 -6.71 2.56 2.93
CA GLU A 62 -8.01 3.23 2.85
C GLU A 62 -8.32 4.02 4.12
N SER A 63 -8.01 3.45 5.30
CA SER A 63 -8.17 4.14 6.60
C SER A 63 -7.32 5.41 6.75
N LEU A 64 -6.29 5.58 5.92
CA LEU A 64 -5.34 6.69 5.94
C LEU A 64 -5.60 7.70 4.81
N GLY A 65 -6.85 7.83 4.36
CA GLY A 65 -7.20 8.71 3.25
C GLY A 65 -6.47 8.32 1.96
N THR A 66 -6.12 7.04 1.82
CA THR A 66 -5.25 6.49 0.76
C THR A 66 -3.83 7.06 0.71
N ALA A 67 -3.41 7.94 1.64
CA ALA A 67 -2.10 8.59 1.63
C ALA A 67 -0.98 7.61 1.99
N TYR A 68 -0.55 6.83 1.01
CA TYR A 68 0.22 5.62 1.23
C TYR A 68 1.46 5.49 0.34
N THR A 69 1.70 6.45 -0.55
CA THR A 69 2.83 6.42 -1.51
C THR A 69 4.18 6.34 -0.81
N ALA A 70 4.36 7.07 0.30
CA ALA A 70 5.58 7.02 1.10
C ALA A 70 5.53 6.05 2.29
N LEU A 71 4.35 5.77 2.83
CA LEU A 71 4.22 4.84 3.95
C LEU A 71 4.49 3.40 3.49
N ALA A 72 3.72 2.95 2.49
CA ALA A 72 3.85 1.70 1.73
C ALA A 72 4.43 0.51 2.53
N ASN A 73 3.96 0.25 3.75
CA ASN A 73 4.61 -0.70 4.66
C ASN A 73 3.84 -1.99 4.87
N ASP A 74 2.87 -2.26 3.99
CA ASP A 74 2.18 -3.54 3.86
C ASP A 74 1.74 -3.74 2.40
N ILE A 75 1.00 -4.82 2.19
CA ILE A 75 0.51 -5.31 0.90
C ILE A 75 -0.20 -4.26 0.04
N ALA A 76 -0.71 -3.18 0.61
CA ALA A 76 -1.31 -2.11 -0.16
C ALA A 76 -0.30 -1.43 -1.10
N PHE A 77 1.01 -1.67 -0.94
CA PHE A 77 2.04 -1.14 -1.84
C PHE A 77 1.77 -1.42 -3.33
N PHE A 78 1.06 -2.51 -3.69
CA PHE A 78 0.68 -2.78 -5.08
C PHE A 78 -0.11 -1.63 -5.73
N ASP A 79 -0.98 -0.97 -4.96
CA ASP A 79 -1.87 0.09 -5.45
C ASP A 79 -1.25 1.49 -5.35
N TYR A 80 -0.12 1.65 -4.63
CA TYR A 80 0.43 2.97 -4.27
C TYR A 80 1.93 3.15 -4.58
N ASN A 81 2.79 2.18 -4.27
CA ASN A 81 4.23 2.28 -4.54
C ASN A 81 4.90 0.91 -4.67
N PRO A 82 5.24 0.45 -5.89
CA PRO A 82 5.82 -0.87 -6.14
C PRO A 82 7.24 -1.03 -5.60
N ALA A 83 7.92 0.04 -5.16
CA ALA A 83 9.24 -0.05 -4.55
C ALA A 83 9.25 -0.77 -3.20
N ALA A 84 8.09 -0.94 -2.56
CA ALA A 84 8.10 -1.22 -1.14
C ALA A 84 8.37 -2.68 -0.76
N SER A 85 8.13 -3.65 -1.66
CA SER A 85 8.29 -5.08 -1.34
C SER A 85 9.69 -5.44 -0.84
N CYS A 86 10.74 -4.75 -1.30
CA CYS A 86 12.13 -4.94 -0.88
C CYS A 86 12.48 -4.28 0.47
N VAL A 87 11.55 -3.54 1.07
CA VAL A 87 11.74 -2.90 2.37
C VAL A 87 10.77 -3.38 3.44
N LEU A 88 9.77 -4.20 3.09
CA LEU A 88 8.84 -4.78 4.05
C LEU A 88 9.56 -5.57 5.15
N GLU A 89 8.99 -5.50 6.35
CA GLU A 89 9.50 -6.21 7.52
C GLU A 89 9.26 -7.71 7.36
N ASN A 90 8.04 -8.11 6.99
CA ASN A 90 7.62 -9.51 6.96
C ASN A 90 7.12 -9.94 5.57
N THR A 91 7.20 -11.25 5.34
CA THR A 91 6.46 -11.93 4.26
C THR A 91 5.01 -11.99 4.69
N GLU A 92 4.09 -11.64 3.81
CA GLU A 92 2.66 -11.60 4.15
C GLU A 92 1.78 -12.03 2.98
N ILE A 93 0.61 -12.58 3.33
CA ILE A 93 -0.49 -12.87 2.41
C ILE A 93 -1.70 -12.10 2.93
N SER A 94 -2.46 -11.47 2.06
CA SER A 94 -3.64 -10.70 2.42
C SER A 94 -4.83 -11.09 1.57
N VAL A 95 -5.99 -11.09 2.22
CA VAL A 95 -7.29 -11.05 1.56
C VAL A 95 -8.02 -9.80 2.01
N ALA A 96 -8.76 -9.16 1.10
CA ALA A 96 -9.56 -7.99 1.42
C ALA A 96 -10.87 -8.02 0.63
N HIS A 97 -11.92 -7.58 1.31
CA HIS A 97 -13.23 -7.32 0.75
C HIS A 97 -13.53 -5.83 0.97
N ASN A 98 -13.85 -5.11 -0.10
CA ASN A 98 -14.26 -3.72 -0.04
C ASN A 98 -15.66 -3.59 -0.64
N ALA A 99 -16.66 -3.42 0.23
CA ALA A 99 -18.03 -3.15 -0.16
C ALA A 99 -18.15 -1.66 -0.56
N TRP A 100 -18.40 -1.42 -1.84
CA TRP A 100 -18.46 -0.10 -2.44
C TRP A 100 -19.93 0.30 -2.67
N ILE A 101 -20.19 1.25 -3.57
CA ILE A 101 -21.54 1.77 -3.82
C ILE A 101 -22.42 0.80 -4.62
N SER A 102 -23.74 0.86 -4.45
CA SER A 102 -24.72 0.13 -5.29
C SER A 102 -24.46 -1.39 -5.38
N ASP A 103 -24.22 -2.04 -4.25
CA ASP A 103 -23.90 -3.48 -4.13
C ASP A 103 -22.66 -3.92 -4.93
N SER A 104 -21.83 -2.97 -5.39
CA SER A 104 -20.54 -3.28 -6.00
C SER A 104 -19.49 -3.57 -4.94
N ALA A 105 -18.53 -4.42 -5.27
CA ALA A 105 -17.46 -4.77 -4.36
C ALA A 105 -16.15 -5.07 -5.09
N VAL A 106 -15.06 -4.93 -4.36
CA VAL A 106 -13.72 -5.36 -4.77
C VAL A 106 -13.25 -6.48 -3.85
N GLU A 107 -12.88 -7.61 -4.44
CA GLU A 107 -12.12 -8.66 -3.75
C GLU A 107 -10.66 -8.56 -4.14
N THR A 108 -9.76 -8.61 -3.16
CA THR A 108 -8.32 -8.62 -3.38
C THR A 108 -7.68 -9.79 -2.67
N VAL A 109 -6.80 -10.49 -3.39
CA VAL A 109 -5.87 -11.48 -2.83
C VAL A 109 -4.46 -11.08 -3.25
N ALA A 110 -3.55 -10.96 -2.28
CA ALA A 110 -2.19 -10.54 -2.57
C ALA A 110 -1.18 -11.24 -1.66
N GLY A 111 0.05 -11.40 -2.14
CA GLY A 111 1.14 -11.96 -1.37
C GLY A 111 2.48 -11.33 -1.74
N THR A 112 3.37 -11.21 -0.76
CA THR A 112 4.69 -10.60 -0.94
C THR A 112 5.73 -11.30 -0.08
N THR A 113 6.96 -11.36 -0.58
CA THR A 113 8.11 -11.95 0.11
C THR A 113 9.35 -11.09 -0.14
N ARG A 114 10.26 -11.12 0.83
CA ARG A 114 11.52 -10.38 0.76
C ARG A 114 12.70 -11.30 1.02
N LEU A 115 13.66 -11.26 0.10
CA LEU A 115 14.92 -12.02 0.10
C LEU A 115 16.09 -11.02 0.16
N GLY A 116 16.51 -10.66 1.37
CA GLY A 116 17.55 -9.66 1.57
C GLY A 116 17.12 -8.28 1.07
N ASN A 117 17.73 -7.81 -0.03
CA ASN A 117 17.40 -6.55 -0.68
C ASN A 117 16.45 -6.70 -1.88
N LEU A 118 16.04 -7.93 -2.24
CA LEU A 118 15.07 -8.20 -3.30
C LEU A 118 13.68 -8.40 -2.68
N GLY A 119 12.66 -7.73 -3.23
CA GLY A 119 11.26 -7.95 -2.94
C GLY A 119 10.52 -8.50 -4.14
N LEU A 120 9.61 -9.44 -3.91
CA LEU A 120 8.76 -10.05 -4.93
C LEU A 120 7.33 -10.15 -4.43
N GLY A 121 6.35 -10.05 -5.31
CA GLY A 121 4.96 -10.28 -4.93
C GLY A 121 4.03 -10.51 -6.12
N ALA A 122 2.80 -10.94 -5.80
CA ALA A 122 1.70 -11.01 -6.77
C ALA A 122 0.39 -10.56 -6.12
N GLN A 123 -0.51 -10.02 -6.93
CA GLN A 123 -1.86 -9.59 -6.53
C GLN A 123 -2.87 -9.96 -7.61
N ILE A 124 -4.07 -10.34 -7.19
CA ILE A 124 -5.27 -10.42 -8.01
C ILE A 124 -6.35 -9.58 -7.34
N LYS A 125 -7.04 -8.78 -8.14
CA LYS A 125 -8.10 -7.88 -7.70
C LYS A 125 -9.28 -8.03 -8.66
N CYS A 126 -10.47 -8.23 -8.13
CA CYS A 126 -11.70 -8.40 -8.91
C CYS A 126 -12.75 -7.41 -8.41
N PHE A 127 -13.09 -6.45 -9.27
CA PHE A 127 -14.22 -5.56 -9.07
C PHE A 127 -15.43 -6.12 -9.81
N TYR A 128 -16.59 -6.14 -9.18
CA TYR A 128 -17.84 -6.54 -9.82
C TYR A 128 -18.99 -5.61 -9.42
N VAL A 129 -19.88 -5.39 -10.39
CA VAL A 129 -21.10 -4.62 -10.21
C VAL A 129 -22.27 -5.49 -10.65
N PRO A 130 -23.15 -5.91 -9.73
CA PRO A 130 -24.40 -6.52 -10.11
C PRO A 130 -25.30 -5.45 -10.73
N PHE A 131 -25.90 -5.73 -11.88
CA PHE A 131 -26.92 -4.86 -12.42
C PHE A 131 -28.05 -5.66 -13.07
N THR A 132 -29.22 -5.03 -13.12
CA THR A 132 -30.42 -5.58 -13.73
C THR A 132 -30.72 -4.82 -15.00
N GLU A 133 -30.94 -5.56 -16.08
CA GLU A 133 -31.34 -4.99 -17.35
C GLU A 133 -32.86 -4.82 -17.40
N TYR A 134 -33.30 -3.65 -17.85
CA TYR A 134 -34.70 -3.29 -18.03
C TYR A 134 -34.96 -2.95 -19.50
N ASN A 135 -36.08 -3.43 -20.03
CA ASN A 135 -36.52 -3.04 -21.37
C ASN A 135 -37.13 -1.63 -21.38
N ILE A 136 -37.53 -1.16 -22.55
CA ILE A 136 -38.14 0.17 -22.75
C ILE A 136 -39.45 0.39 -21.98
N PHE A 137 -40.11 -0.70 -21.52
CA PHE A 137 -41.32 -0.66 -20.70
C PHE A 137 -41.03 -0.73 -19.19
N GLY A 138 -39.76 -0.80 -18.79
CA GLY A 138 -39.35 -0.92 -17.40
C GLY A 138 -39.49 -2.33 -16.82
N GLU A 139 -39.69 -3.35 -17.65
CA GLU A 139 -39.73 -4.74 -17.22
C GLU A 139 -38.31 -5.30 -17.12
N ARG A 140 -38.05 -6.10 -16.08
CA ARG A 140 -36.78 -6.79 -15.90
C ARG A 140 -36.64 -7.90 -16.94
N VAL A 141 -35.58 -7.82 -17.76
CA VAL A 141 -35.34 -8.80 -18.84
C VAL A 141 -34.14 -9.69 -18.60
N ALA A 142 -33.11 -9.22 -17.89
CA ALA A 142 -31.93 -10.01 -17.53
C ALA A 142 -31.28 -9.54 -16.23
N GLY A 143 -30.51 -10.42 -15.59
CA GLY A 143 -29.61 -10.08 -14.49
C GLY A 143 -28.18 -10.37 -14.92
N SER A 144 -27.30 -9.39 -14.77
CA SER A 144 -25.98 -9.39 -15.39
C SER A 144 -24.92 -8.82 -14.47
N TYR A 145 -23.66 -9.17 -14.73
CA TYR A 145 -22.52 -8.68 -13.96
C TYR A 145 -21.53 -7.99 -14.87
N TYR A 146 -21.22 -6.75 -14.54
CA TYR A 146 -20.01 -6.09 -15.01
C TYR A 146 -18.87 -6.53 -14.11
N SER A 147 -17.71 -6.87 -14.68
CA SER A 147 -16.53 -7.13 -13.86
C SER A 147 -15.24 -6.61 -14.48
N GLU A 148 -14.32 -6.19 -13.62
CA GLU A 148 -12.95 -5.85 -13.97
C GLU A 148 -12.01 -6.64 -13.07
N THR A 149 -11.22 -7.54 -13.67
CA THR A 149 -10.20 -8.32 -12.96
C THR A 149 -8.82 -7.82 -13.36
N THR A 150 -8.00 -7.46 -12.39
CA THR A 150 -6.59 -7.07 -12.58
C THR A 150 -5.69 -8.06 -11.86
N ALA A 151 -4.63 -8.50 -12.54
CA ALA A 151 -3.55 -9.27 -11.96
C ALA A 151 -2.24 -8.49 -12.06
N ALA A 152 -1.42 -8.55 -11.01
CA ALA A 152 -0.15 -7.86 -10.91
C ALA A 152 0.94 -8.80 -10.41
N VAL A 153 2.15 -8.65 -10.96
CA VAL A 153 3.38 -9.20 -10.38
C VAL A 153 4.34 -8.05 -10.08
N ASN A 154 5.05 -8.14 -8.96
CA ASN A 154 5.94 -7.12 -8.47
C ASN A 154 7.36 -7.64 -8.33
N ALA A 155 8.32 -6.79 -8.67
CA ALA A 155 9.71 -6.93 -8.28
C ALA A 155 10.27 -5.58 -7.82
N SER A 156 11.03 -5.58 -6.73
CA SER A 156 11.74 -4.38 -6.28
C SER A 156 13.09 -4.70 -5.67
N TYR A 157 14.01 -3.74 -5.69
CA TYR A 157 15.34 -3.89 -5.14
C TYR A 157 15.76 -2.66 -4.34
N ASN A 158 16.39 -2.89 -3.18
CA ASN A 158 16.93 -1.83 -2.33
C ASN A 158 18.42 -1.63 -2.60
N PHE A 159 18.74 -0.61 -3.41
CA PHE A 159 20.10 -0.27 -3.79
C PHE A 159 20.83 0.46 -2.67
N LEU A 160 22.14 0.22 -2.54
CA LEU A 160 23.00 0.92 -1.58
C LEU A 160 22.49 0.82 -0.12
N ALA A 161 21.76 -0.25 0.20
CA ALA A 161 21.28 -0.49 1.55
C ALA A 161 22.46 -0.74 2.49
N GLY A 162 22.49 -0.03 3.61
CA GLY A 162 23.48 -0.16 4.68
C GLY A 162 22.90 0.14 6.05
N TYR A 163 23.80 0.28 7.02
CA TYR A 163 23.44 0.58 8.41
C TYR A 163 22.99 2.03 8.57
N TYR A 164 23.78 3.00 8.09
CA TYR A 164 23.46 4.43 8.17
C TYR A 164 22.45 4.85 7.10
N PHE A 165 22.74 4.53 5.83
CA PHE A 165 21.86 4.81 4.71
C PHE A 165 20.95 3.60 4.43
N LYS A 166 19.63 3.78 4.53
CA LYS A 166 18.67 2.67 4.38
C LYS A 166 18.44 2.22 2.93
N GLY A 167 19.15 2.84 1.99
CA GLY A 167 19.13 2.53 0.57
C GLY A 167 18.08 3.31 -0.22
N ILE A 168 18.16 3.14 -1.54
CA ILE A 168 17.19 3.61 -2.53
C ILE A 168 16.39 2.38 -2.96
N ALA A 169 15.15 2.27 -2.49
CA ALA A 169 14.27 1.21 -2.95
C ALA A 169 13.64 1.65 -4.28
N ALA A 170 13.74 0.81 -5.30
CA ALA A 170 13.06 1.01 -6.57
C ALA A 170 12.34 -0.27 -6.98
N GLY A 171 11.16 -0.14 -7.58
CA GLY A 171 10.36 -1.31 -7.94
C GLY A 171 9.41 -1.08 -9.10
N VAL A 172 8.92 -2.18 -9.62
CA VAL A 172 8.03 -2.25 -10.78
C VAL A 172 6.88 -3.22 -10.51
N ASN A 173 5.67 -2.86 -10.94
CA ASN A 173 4.59 -3.82 -11.14
C ASN A 173 4.37 -4.01 -12.63
N ILE A 174 4.17 -5.25 -13.07
CA ILE A 174 3.61 -5.55 -14.40
C ILE A 174 2.18 -6.04 -14.19
N LYS A 175 1.22 -5.42 -14.88
CA LYS A 175 -0.20 -5.65 -14.68
C LYS A 175 -0.91 -5.97 -15.98
N GLY A 176 -1.84 -6.92 -15.90
CA GLY A 176 -2.81 -7.23 -16.93
C GLY A 176 -4.21 -7.12 -16.34
N ALA A 177 -5.15 -6.53 -17.07
CA ALA A 177 -6.54 -6.43 -16.64
C ALA A 177 -7.50 -6.87 -17.75
N TRP A 178 -8.62 -7.47 -17.33
CA TRP A 178 -9.72 -7.86 -18.19
C TRP A 178 -11.02 -7.24 -17.68
N ARG A 179 -11.71 -6.49 -18.54
CA ARG A 179 -13.05 -5.96 -18.32
C ARG A 179 -14.04 -6.84 -19.05
N SER A 180 -14.88 -7.56 -18.30
CA SER A 180 -15.94 -8.38 -18.84
C SER A 180 -17.25 -7.60 -18.84
N ILE A 181 -17.84 -7.45 -20.03
CA ILE A 181 -19.18 -6.90 -20.20
C ILE A 181 -20.11 -8.04 -20.63
N PRO A 182 -21.27 -8.21 -19.95
CA PRO A 182 -22.22 -9.27 -20.26
C PRO A 182 -23.00 -8.96 -21.55
N ASP A 183 -23.48 -10.00 -22.23
CA ASP A 183 -24.36 -9.82 -23.38
C ASP A 183 -25.66 -9.13 -22.94
N TYR A 184 -26.09 -8.11 -23.68
CA TYR A 184 -27.34 -7.38 -23.44
C TYR A 184 -28.46 -7.83 -24.39
N THR A 185 -29.69 -7.50 -24.04
CA THR A 185 -30.89 -7.84 -24.81
C THR A 185 -31.21 -6.78 -25.86
N ASP A 186 -31.82 -7.24 -26.95
CA ASP A 186 -32.36 -6.38 -27.99
C ASP A 186 -33.64 -5.69 -27.49
N ASN A 187 -33.72 -4.37 -27.64
CA ASN A 187 -34.81 -3.54 -27.09
C ASN A 187 -36.19 -3.86 -27.68
N ASP A 188 -36.25 -4.42 -28.89
CA ASP A 188 -37.52 -4.70 -29.56
C ASP A 188 -37.99 -6.14 -29.30
N THR A 189 -37.04 -7.09 -29.19
CA THR A 189 -37.34 -8.53 -29.09
C THR A 189 -37.11 -9.12 -27.70
N ASN A 190 -36.48 -8.39 -26.78
CA ASN A 190 -36.00 -8.84 -25.46
C ASN A 190 -35.11 -10.10 -25.51
N LYS A 191 -34.54 -10.42 -26.68
CA LYS A 191 -33.63 -11.56 -26.85
C LYS A 191 -32.20 -11.13 -26.65
N ILE A 192 -31.42 -11.94 -25.93
CA ILE A 192 -29.98 -11.72 -25.73
C ILE A 192 -29.26 -11.71 -27.08
N ILE A 193 -28.53 -10.63 -27.37
CA ILE A 193 -27.68 -10.51 -28.55
C ILE A 193 -26.35 -11.20 -28.25
N LYS A 194 -26.18 -12.43 -28.74
CA LYS A 194 -24.98 -13.23 -28.47
C LYS A 194 -23.70 -12.52 -28.95
N GLY A 195 -22.71 -12.38 -28.06
CA GLY A 195 -21.41 -11.78 -28.33
C GLY A 195 -21.38 -10.25 -28.26
N SER A 196 -22.50 -9.61 -27.92
CA SER A 196 -22.59 -8.16 -27.79
C SER A 196 -21.82 -7.61 -26.59
N GLY A 197 -21.67 -8.42 -25.53
CA GLY A 197 -20.86 -8.10 -24.36
C GLY A 197 -19.37 -8.27 -24.61
N LEU A 198 -18.97 -9.33 -25.34
CA LEU A 198 -17.57 -9.53 -25.74
C LEU A 198 -17.06 -8.37 -26.61
N ALA A 199 -17.91 -7.84 -27.48
CA ALA A 199 -17.62 -6.67 -28.31
C ALA A 199 -17.28 -5.40 -27.51
N GLN A 200 -17.80 -5.25 -26.28
CA GLN A 200 -17.51 -4.09 -25.42
C GLN A 200 -16.48 -4.40 -24.32
N SER A 201 -16.21 -5.70 -24.11
CA SER A 201 -15.19 -6.17 -23.17
C SER A 201 -13.81 -5.64 -23.57
N GLY A 202 -12.94 -5.47 -22.57
CA GLY A 202 -11.65 -4.83 -22.75
C GLY A 202 -10.50 -5.64 -22.15
N ALA A 203 -9.31 -5.49 -22.73
CA ALA A 203 -8.06 -5.98 -22.13
C ALA A 203 -7.07 -4.82 -21.99
N ALA A 204 -6.40 -4.73 -20.85
CA ALA A 204 -5.39 -3.71 -20.60
C ALA A 204 -4.06 -4.32 -20.17
N PHE A 205 -2.97 -3.70 -20.60
CA PHE A 205 -1.62 -4.03 -20.22
C PHE A 205 -0.93 -2.75 -19.75
N MET A 206 -0.33 -2.80 -18.56
CA MET A 206 0.25 -1.62 -17.93
C MET A 206 1.39 -1.98 -16.97
N ALA A 207 2.19 -0.97 -16.65
CA ALA A 207 3.26 -1.07 -15.67
C ALA A 207 3.19 0.08 -14.66
N ASP A 208 3.67 -0.20 -13.45
CA ASP A 208 3.87 0.79 -12.41
C ASP A 208 5.35 0.89 -12.07
N PHE A 209 5.81 2.08 -11.70
CA PHE A 209 7.17 2.32 -11.21
C PHE A 209 7.13 3.06 -9.89
N GLY A 210 8.08 2.77 -9.03
CA GLY A 210 8.13 3.35 -7.69
C GLY A 210 9.56 3.55 -7.24
N VAL A 211 9.75 4.60 -6.45
CA VAL A 211 10.95 4.86 -5.67
C VAL A 211 10.54 5.18 -4.24
N LEU A 212 11.30 4.66 -3.28
CA LEU A 212 11.10 4.91 -1.87
C LEU A 212 12.45 5.17 -1.19
N LEU A 213 12.54 6.31 -0.53
CA LEU A 213 13.70 6.74 0.25
C LEU A 213 13.32 6.79 1.72
N ARG A 214 14.25 6.37 2.60
CA ARG A 214 14.00 6.30 4.04
C ARG A 214 15.18 6.84 4.82
N PHE A 215 14.91 7.74 5.76
CA PHE A 215 15.92 8.49 6.50
C PHE A 215 15.55 8.61 7.98
N ASN A 216 16.53 8.97 8.80
CA ASN A 216 16.29 9.50 10.14
C ASN A 216 16.37 11.02 10.09
N LEU A 217 15.32 11.71 10.55
CA LEU A 217 15.30 13.16 10.69
C LEU A 217 14.63 13.52 12.02
N ALA A 218 15.30 14.31 12.87
CA ALA A 218 14.76 14.75 14.18
C ALA A 218 14.12 13.62 15.01
N LYS A 219 14.81 12.47 15.09
CA LYS A 219 14.30 11.27 15.75
C LYS A 219 14.67 11.24 17.23
N PHE A 220 13.68 11.36 18.11
CA PHE A 220 13.87 11.41 19.57
C PHE A 220 13.57 10.09 20.29
N TYR A 221 13.59 8.96 19.58
CA TYR A 221 13.31 7.64 20.14
C TYR A 221 14.27 6.58 19.60
N SER A 222 14.60 5.59 20.43
CA SER A 222 15.51 4.51 20.06
C SER A 222 14.77 3.49 19.19
N SER A 223 15.08 3.50 17.89
CA SER A 223 14.60 2.49 16.95
C SER A 223 15.54 2.44 15.75
N ARG A 224 15.70 1.25 15.16
CA ARG A 224 16.50 1.08 13.93
C ARG A 224 15.73 1.49 12.67
N GLU A 225 14.41 1.49 12.73
CA GLU A 225 13.55 1.82 11.60
C GLU A 225 13.58 3.34 11.32
N PRO A 226 13.73 3.76 10.06
CA PRO A 226 13.74 5.18 9.70
C PRO A 226 12.40 5.84 10.03
N ASN A 227 12.46 7.07 10.56
CA ASN A 227 11.26 7.81 10.96
C ASN A 227 10.72 8.75 9.87
N LEU A 228 11.50 9.03 8.82
CA LEU A 228 11.05 9.79 7.65
C LEU A 228 11.11 8.91 6.41
N ARG A 229 10.06 8.96 5.59
CA ARG A 229 9.97 8.26 4.30
C ARG A 229 9.47 9.23 3.24
N LEU A 230 10.09 9.17 2.07
CA LEU A 230 9.70 9.91 0.88
C LEU A 230 9.43 8.91 -0.23
N GLY A 231 8.28 9.03 -0.88
CA GLY A 231 7.84 8.12 -1.93
C GLY A 231 7.53 8.89 -3.21
N LEU A 232 7.93 8.31 -4.35
CA LEU A 232 7.52 8.75 -5.67
C LEU A 232 7.00 7.54 -6.43
N SER A 233 5.91 7.68 -7.18
CA SER A 233 5.36 6.57 -7.94
C SER A 233 4.65 7.01 -9.21
N LEU A 234 4.73 6.15 -10.23
CA LEU A 234 4.05 6.26 -11.51
C LEU A 234 3.14 5.03 -11.64
N MET A 235 1.83 5.22 -11.70
CA MET A 235 0.87 4.11 -11.75
C MET A 235 0.19 4.04 -13.10
N ASN A 236 -0.17 2.82 -13.50
CA ASN A 236 -1.03 2.43 -14.62
C ASN A 236 -0.53 2.87 -16.01
N LEU A 237 0.79 2.97 -16.21
CA LEU A 237 1.35 3.35 -17.51
C LEU A 237 1.11 2.24 -18.53
N GLY A 238 0.24 2.46 -19.50
CA GLY A 238 -0.13 1.41 -20.44
C GLY A 238 -1.22 1.80 -21.43
N THR A 239 -1.85 0.77 -21.99
CA THR A 239 -2.94 0.92 -22.97
C THR A 239 -4.00 -0.15 -22.74
N ALA A 240 -5.21 0.16 -23.17
CA ALA A 240 -6.34 -0.75 -23.19
C ALA A 240 -6.84 -0.96 -24.63
N PHE A 241 -7.46 -2.10 -24.88
CA PHE A 241 -8.07 -2.46 -26.16
C PHE A 241 -9.47 -3.03 -25.93
N THR A 242 -10.38 -2.76 -26.85
CA THR A 242 -11.78 -3.22 -26.84
C THR A 242 -12.21 -3.66 -28.24
N GLY A 243 -13.42 -4.17 -28.40
CA GLY A 243 -13.93 -4.61 -29.71
C GLY A 243 -13.74 -6.09 -30.00
N PHE A 244 -13.54 -6.94 -28.99
CA PHE A 244 -13.30 -8.37 -29.21
C PHE A 244 -14.51 -9.07 -29.83
N GLY A 245 -14.29 -9.89 -30.86
CA GLY A 245 -15.38 -10.64 -31.52
C GLY A 245 -16.32 -9.82 -32.41
N SER A 246 -16.16 -8.49 -32.46
CA SER A 246 -16.84 -7.65 -33.45
C SER A 246 -16.38 -7.97 -34.87
N ARG A 247 -17.24 -7.77 -35.88
CA ARG A 247 -16.85 -7.83 -37.31
C ARG A 247 -15.85 -6.72 -37.71
N GLY A 248 -15.62 -5.76 -36.83
CA GLY A 248 -14.61 -4.70 -36.97
C GLY A 248 -13.20 -5.14 -36.55
N LYS A 249 -12.25 -4.20 -36.59
CA LYS A 249 -10.89 -4.41 -36.06
C LYS A 249 -10.87 -4.09 -34.56
N LEU A 250 -10.00 -4.78 -33.81
CA LEU A 250 -9.66 -4.42 -32.44
C LEU A 250 -9.26 -2.94 -32.39
N THR A 251 -9.87 -2.17 -31.50
CA THR A 251 -9.58 -0.74 -31.32
C THR A 251 -8.95 -0.48 -29.97
N ARG A 252 -8.18 0.61 -29.87
CA ARG A 252 -7.72 1.13 -28.59
C ARG A 252 -8.94 1.64 -27.81
N ASP A 253 -9.01 1.28 -26.53
CA ASP A 253 -10.04 1.76 -25.60
C ASP A 253 -9.62 3.12 -25.01
N ASP A 254 -10.49 3.75 -24.22
CA ASP A 254 -10.16 4.99 -23.50
C ASP A 254 -8.88 4.84 -22.66
N PRO A 255 -8.13 5.93 -22.40
CA PRO A 255 -6.88 5.89 -21.67
C PRO A 255 -7.06 5.31 -20.25
N LEU A 256 -6.03 4.62 -19.77
CA LEU A 256 -5.98 4.12 -18.40
C LEU A 256 -5.81 5.27 -17.39
N PRO A 257 -6.25 5.11 -16.13
CA PRO A 257 -6.12 6.10 -15.07
C PRO A 257 -4.67 6.17 -14.56
N SER A 258 -3.78 6.68 -15.42
CA SER A 258 -2.37 6.87 -15.11
C SER A 258 -2.20 8.05 -14.16
N LYS A 259 -1.26 7.94 -13.23
CA LYS A 259 -1.01 9.01 -12.25
C LYS A 259 0.42 9.03 -11.76
N ILE A 260 0.91 10.23 -11.47
CA ILE A 260 2.15 10.47 -10.73
C ILE A 260 1.78 10.81 -9.30
N SER A 261 2.42 10.15 -8.33
CA SER A 261 2.20 10.40 -6.91
C SER A 261 3.51 10.72 -6.22
N ALA A 262 3.48 11.69 -5.31
CA ALA A 262 4.55 12.03 -4.40
C ALA A 262 4.02 12.01 -2.98
N GLY A 263 4.74 11.38 -2.06
CA GLY A 263 4.31 11.23 -0.68
C GLY A 263 5.41 11.49 0.32
N ILE A 264 4.99 11.82 1.55
CA ILE A 264 5.83 11.91 2.73
C ILE A 264 5.15 11.18 3.89
N SER A 265 5.90 10.39 4.63
CA SER A 265 5.45 9.76 5.87
C SER A 265 6.46 10.04 6.97
N TYR A 266 5.97 10.48 8.12
CA TYR A 266 6.78 10.85 9.26
C TYR A 266 6.25 10.23 10.55
N GLN A 267 7.13 9.58 11.29
CA GLN A 267 6.87 8.99 12.59
C GLN A 267 7.54 9.86 13.66
N PHE A 268 6.79 10.80 14.22
CA PHE A 268 7.33 11.77 15.17
C PHE A 268 7.69 11.12 16.51
N ILE A 269 6.81 10.25 17.00
CA ILE A 269 7.00 9.39 18.17
C ILE A 269 6.65 7.96 17.79
N GLU A 270 7.16 6.98 18.55
CA GLU A 270 7.01 5.57 18.21
C GLU A 270 5.55 5.12 17.90
N PRO A 271 4.50 5.55 18.63
CA PRO A 271 3.14 5.12 18.33
C PRO A 271 2.42 5.94 17.24
N VAL A 272 2.95 7.07 16.78
CA VAL A 272 2.22 8.01 15.90
C VAL A 272 2.92 8.19 14.56
N ILE A 273 2.21 7.87 13.49
CA ILE A 273 2.61 8.11 12.10
C ILE A 273 1.65 9.11 11.48
N ILE A 274 2.19 10.09 10.75
CA ILE A 274 1.45 11.00 9.89
C ILE A 274 1.97 10.82 8.47
N THR A 275 1.07 10.82 7.50
CA THR A 275 1.38 10.62 6.09
C THR A 275 0.57 11.57 5.21
N ALA A 276 1.17 12.05 4.13
CA ALA A 276 0.53 12.92 3.16
C ALA A 276 1.01 12.57 1.75
N ASP A 277 0.08 12.59 0.80
CA ASP A 277 0.30 12.29 -0.60
C ASP A 277 -0.28 13.41 -1.48
N PHE A 278 0.44 13.77 -2.53
CA PHE A 278 -0.05 14.55 -3.66
C PHE A 278 -0.05 13.67 -4.91
N ARG A 279 -1.09 13.77 -5.74
CA ARG A 279 -1.21 12.98 -6.97
C ARG A 279 -1.70 13.83 -8.12
N GLN A 280 -1.07 13.64 -9.27
CA GLN A 280 -1.48 14.23 -10.53
C GLN A 280 -1.86 13.10 -11.49
N PRO A 281 -3.16 12.91 -11.78
CA PRO A 281 -3.60 12.09 -12.90
C PRO A 281 -3.01 12.61 -14.21
N ILE A 282 -2.70 11.70 -15.14
CA ILE A 282 -2.17 12.03 -16.46
C ILE A 282 -2.91 11.19 -17.49
N ASN A 283 -3.54 11.86 -18.44
CA ASN A 283 -4.06 11.19 -19.63
C ASN A 283 -2.91 10.97 -20.63
N LEU A 284 -2.56 9.70 -20.87
CA LEU A 284 -1.42 9.33 -21.74
C LEU A 284 -1.69 9.52 -23.23
N GLU A 285 -2.94 9.75 -23.64
CA GLU A 285 -3.31 10.00 -25.03
C GLU A 285 -3.40 11.49 -25.32
N ASP A 286 -4.02 12.24 -24.42
CA ASP A 286 -4.15 13.69 -24.51
C ASP A 286 -3.91 14.34 -23.13
N PRO A 287 -2.69 14.82 -22.85
CA PRO A 287 -2.35 15.42 -21.56
C PRO A 287 -3.23 16.59 -21.14
N LEU A 288 -3.85 17.32 -22.10
CA LEU A 288 -4.77 18.43 -21.80
C LEU A 288 -6.10 17.95 -21.19
N LYS A 289 -6.45 16.67 -21.39
CA LYS A 289 -7.60 16.00 -20.79
C LYS A 289 -7.25 15.27 -19.50
N SER A 290 -6.14 15.60 -18.86
CA SER A 290 -5.81 15.05 -17.55
C SER A 290 -6.77 15.59 -16.48
N GLU A 291 -7.11 14.74 -15.52
CA GLU A 291 -7.87 15.18 -14.35
C GLU A 291 -7.03 16.12 -13.46
N LYS A 292 -7.72 16.93 -12.65
CA LYS A 292 -7.14 17.79 -11.62
C LYS A 292 -6.36 16.96 -10.59
N TRP A 293 -5.45 17.62 -9.89
CA TRP A 293 -4.71 17.01 -8.80
C TRP A 293 -5.63 16.52 -7.68
N SER A 294 -5.13 15.54 -6.93
CA SER A 294 -5.72 15.08 -5.68
C SER A 294 -4.68 15.06 -4.58
N ALA A 295 -5.13 15.18 -3.33
CA ALA A 295 -4.24 15.14 -2.17
C ALA A 295 -4.89 14.36 -1.03
N GLY A 296 -4.10 13.52 -0.37
CA GLY A 296 -4.52 12.73 0.78
C GLY A 296 -3.65 13.02 1.99
N THR A 297 -4.21 12.88 3.18
CA THR A 297 -3.48 12.89 4.44
C THR A 297 -4.07 11.85 5.39
N GLY A 298 -3.25 11.31 6.29
CA GLY A 298 -3.67 10.31 7.25
C GLY A 298 -2.81 10.27 8.49
N ALA A 299 -3.39 9.80 9.58
CA ALA A 299 -2.71 9.57 10.84
C ALA A 299 -3.00 8.15 11.35
N SER A 300 -1.97 7.48 11.85
CA SER A 300 -2.04 6.16 12.48
C SER A 300 -1.53 6.29 13.91
N ILE A 301 -2.33 5.87 14.88
CA ILE A 301 -2.00 5.89 16.31
C ILE A 301 -2.08 4.45 16.84
N ARG A 302 -0.94 3.94 17.32
CA ARG A 302 -0.84 2.64 17.97
C ARG A 302 -1.13 2.79 19.46
N PHE A 303 -2.30 2.35 19.90
CA PHE A 303 -2.70 2.40 21.32
C PHE A 303 -2.10 1.25 22.11
N THR A 304 -2.01 0.06 21.51
CA THR A 304 -1.42 -1.13 22.13
C THR A 304 -0.64 -1.93 21.09
N ASN A 305 0.04 -2.99 21.52
CA ASN A 305 0.73 -3.89 20.59
C ASN A 305 -0.23 -4.69 19.68
N PHE A 306 -1.54 -4.69 19.97
CA PHE A 306 -2.54 -5.42 19.22
C PHE A 306 -3.60 -4.53 18.56
N PHE A 307 -3.65 -3.23 18.87
CA PHE A 307 -4.66 -2.32 18.34
C PHE A 307 -4.06 -0.99 17.91
N SER A 308 -4.36 -0.61 16.67
CA SER A 308 -4.06 0.70 16.09
C SER A 308 -5.32 1.32 15.52
N PHE A 309 -5.46 2.62 15.67
CA PHE A 309 -6.51 3.41 15.04
C PHE A 309 -5.91 4.27 13.94
N MET A 310 -6.65 4.44 12.85
CA MET A 310 -6.26 5.27 11.74
C MET A 310 -7.42 6.15 11.32
N THR A 311 -7.07 7.33 10.83
CA THR A 311 -8.00 8.28 10.23
C THR A 311 -7.33 8.97 9.07
N GLY A 312 -8.09 9.41 8.08
CA GLY A 312 -7.56 10.16 6.96
C GLY A 312 -8.60 10.96 6.21
N PHE A 313 -8.07 11.80 5.33
CA PHE A 313 -8.83 12.71 4.49
C PHE A 313 -8.24 12.68 3.08
N LEU A 314 -9.08 12.67 2.07
CA LEU A 314 -8.71 12.72 0.66
C LEU A 314 -9.59 13.74 -0.05
N ILE A 315 -8.94 14.68 -0.74
CA ILE A 315 -9.60 15.54 -1.71
C ILE A 315 -9.26 15.03 -3.12
N GLN A 316 -10.29 14.67 -3.88
CA GLN A 316 -10.18 14.28 -5.28
C GLN A 316 -11.45 14.76 -6.01
N GLY A 317 -11.29 15.74 -6.91
CA GLY A 317 -12.43 16.43 -7.51
C GLY A 317 -13.33 17.06 -6.45
N ALA A 318 -14.64 17.10 -6.73
CA ALA A 318 -15.65 17.63 -5.82
C ALA A 318 -16.15 16.61 -4.78
N ASN A 319 -15.53 15.42 -4.67
CA ASN A 319 -15.93 14.39 -3.71
C ASN A 319 -14.85 14.21 -2.62
N PRO A 320 -14.89 14.99 -1.52
CA PRO A 320 -14.01 14.77 -0.39
C PRO A 320 -14.34 13.42 0.29
N ARG A 321 -13.32 12.73 0.78
CA ARG A 321 -13.47 11.46 1.51
C ARG A 321 -12.82 11.56 2.87
N ILE A 322 -13.56 11.21 3.91
CA ILE A 322 -13.07 11.07 5.28
C ILE A 322 -13.11 9.59 5.61
N SER A 323 -11.99 9.00 6.02
CA SER A 323 -11.94 7.60 6.40
C SER A 323 -11.45 7.42 7.82
N ALA A 324 -11.94 6.35 8.46
CA ALA A 324 -11.50 5.93 9.77
C ALA A 324 -11.50 4.39 9.84
N GLY A 325 -10.56 3.83 10.58
CA GLY A 325 -10.45 2.38 10.71
C GLY A 325 -9.61 1.91 11.89
N GLY A 326 -9.83 0.67 12.27
CA GLY A 326 -9.09 -0.03 13.32
C GLY A 326 -8.30 -1.20 12.73
N GLU A 327 -7.06 -1.38 13.18
CA GLU A 327 -6.25 -2.56 12.90
C GLU A 327 -6.07 -3.37 14.18
N PHE A 328 -6.35 -4.68 14.11
CA PHE A 328 -6.31 -5.62 15.22
C PHE A 328 -5.33 -6.76 14.91
N LYS A 329 -4.37 -7.01 15.80
CA LYS A 329 -3.42 -8.11 15.67
C LYS A 329 -3.73 -9.22 16.67
N THR A 330 -3.99 -10.42 16.16
CA THR A 330 -4.19 -11.66 16.94
C THR A 330 -3.25 -12.74 16.43
N GLY A 331 -2.20 -13.05 17.20
CA GLY A 331 -1.16 -13.98 16.79
C GLY A 331 -0.47 -13.52 15.51
N LYS A 332 -0.58 -14.32 14.44
CA LYS A 332 -0.04 -14.03 13.11
C LYS A 332 -1.04 -13.32 12.18
N VAL A 333 -2.28 -13.12 12.61
CA VAL A 333 -3.33 -12.50 11.79
C VAL A 333 -3.48 -11.04 12.18
N ILE A 334 -3.47 -10.16 11.18
CA ILE A 334 -3.72 -8.72 11.32
C ILE A 334 -4.98 -8.41 10.53
N MET A 335 -6.04 -7.98 11.21
CA MET A 335 -7.31 -7.62 10.60
C MET A 335 -7.46 -6.10 10.56
N ASN A 336 -8.03 -5.56 9.50
CA ASN A 336 -8.42 -4.15 9.42
C ASN A 336 -9.91 -4.05 9.10
N VAL A 337 -10.59 -3.14 9.79
CA VAL A 337 -11.96 -2.73 9.49
C VAL A 337 -11.94 -1.23 9.34
N ASN A 338 -12.52 -0.72 8.24
CA ASN A 338 -12.59 0.69 7.99
C ASN A 338 -13.94 1.09 7.39
N TYR A 339 -14.22 2.39 7.50
CA TYR A 339 -15.39 3.02 6.92
C TYR A 339 -14.95 4.33 6.26
N THR A 340 -15.42 4.54 5.03
CA THR A 340 -15.19 5.77 4.27
C THR A 340 -16.49 6.55 4.15
N PHE A 341 -16.45 7.83 4.49
CA PHE A 341 -17.54 8.78 4.35
C PHE A 341 -17.25 9.76 3.21
N ASP A 342 -18.16 9.83 2.25
CA ASP A 342 -18.10 10.67 1.06
C ASP A 342 -19.51 11.01 0.53
N LEU A 343 -19.62 11.76 -0.57
CA LEU A 343 -20.92 12.18 -1.13
C LEU A 343 -21.79 11.02 -1.67
N THR A 344 -21.21 9.83 -1.83
CA THR A 344 -21.90 8.62 -2.30
C THR A 344 -22.24 7.65 -1.17
N THR A 345 -21.93 8.04 0.06
CA THR A 345 -22.15 7.21 1.24
C THR A 345 -23.64 7.07 1.56
N SER A 346 -24.05 5.84 1.81
CA SER A 346 -25.39 5.47 2.24
C SER A 346 -25.29 4.58 3.48
N LEU A 347 -26.22 4.78 4.42
CA LEU A 347 -26.38 3.93 5.61
C LEU A 347 -27.50 2.88 5.43
N ASN A 348 -28.23 2.94 4.32
CA ASN A 348 -29.28 1.99 4.01
C ASN A 348 -29.41 1.81 2.48
N PRO A 349 -28.78 0.78 1.89
CA PRO A 349 -27.85 -0.16 2.52
C PRO A 349 -26.53 0.53 2.91
N VAL A 350 -25.82 -0.03 3.90
CA VAL A 350 -24.49 0.47 4.29
C VAL A 350 -23.49 0.15 3.19
N ASN A 351 -22.77 1.15 2.71
CA ASN A 351 -21.67 1.01 1.74
C ASN A 351 -20.35 1.56 2.31
N HIS A 352 -19.26 1.46 1.53
CA HIS A 352 -17.92 1.96 1.89
C HIS A 352 -17.32 1.33 3.16
N ILE A 353 -17.56 0.04 3.36
CA ILE A 353 -16.91 -0.76 4.39
C ILE A 353 -15.85 -1.64 3.74
N SER A 354 -14.61 -1.53 4.20
CA SER A 354 -13.59 -2.52 3.89
C SER A 354 -13.18 -3.34 5.10
N LEU A 355 -13.09 -4.65 4.85
CA LEU A 355 -12.53 -5.65 5.75
C LEU A 355 -11.29 -6.26 5.08
N SER A 356 -10.17 -6.33 5.80
CA SER A 356 -9.01 -7.09 5.35
C SER A 356 -8.42 -7.98 6.43
N ALA A 357 -7.81 -9.07 6.01
CA ALA A 357 -7.07 -9.99 6.87
C ALA A 357 -5.73 -10.31 6.22
N LYS A 358 -4.65 -9.97 6.94
CA LYS A 358 -3.26 -10.24 6.59
C LYS A 358 -2.72 -11.36 7.47
N LEU A 359 -2.07 -12.34 6.87
CA LEU A 359 -1.32 -13.39 7.54
C LEU A 359 0.17 -13.06 7.48
N ASP A 360 0.76 -12.82 8.64
CA ASP A 360 2.18 -12.58 8.85
C ASP A 360 2.94 -13.92 8.86
N LEU A 361 3.76 -14.13 7.83
CA LEU A 361 4.60 -15.33 7.65
C LEU A 361 6.03 -15.13 8.19
N GLY A 362 6.34 -13.95 8.74
CA GLY A 362 7.61 -13.60 9.35
C GLY A 362 8.66 -13.08 8.37
N ASP A 363 9.84 -12.78 8.91
CA ASP A 363 10.92 -12.05 8.23
C ASP A 363 11.95 -12.95 7.52
N ARG A 364 11.73 -14.28 7.53
CA ARG A 364 12.65 -15.31 7.01
C ARG A 364 14.03 -15.32 7.68
N GLY A 365 14.11 -14.96 8.96
CA GLY A 365 15.34 -15.00 9.74
C GLY A 365 16.23 -13.76 9.60
N ARG A 366 15.80 -12.75 8.82
CA ARG A 366 16.53 -11.48 8.64
C ARG A 366 16.74 -10.75 9.97
N GLY A 367 15.76 -10.76 10.86
CA GLY A 367 15.86 -10.17 12.20
C GLY A 367 16.83 -10.92 13.09
N LYS A 368 16.91 -12.25 12.99
CA LYS A 368 17.89 -13.05 13.74
C LYS A 368 19.32 -12.71 13.32
N ILE A 369 19.61 -12.71 12.02
CA ILE A 369 20.93 -12.34 11.47
C ILE A 369 21.30 -10.92 11.92
N ARG A 370 20.35 -10.00 11.86
CA ARG A 370 20.52 -8.61 12.28
C ARG A 370 20.90 -8.48 13.75
N ASN A 371 20.17 -9.15 14.63
CA ASN A 371 20.44 -9.11 16.07
C ASN A 371 21.79 -9.75 16.42
N GLU A 372 22.18 -10.80 15.71
CA GLU A 372 23.48 -11.46 15.86
C GLU A 372 24.63 -10.55 15.42
N ALA A 373 24.48 -9.86 14.29
CA ALA A 373 25.44 -8.85 13.82
C ALA A 373 25.58 -7.69 14.82
N ASP A 374 24.46 -7.19 15.37
CA ASP A 374 24.48 -6.11 16.38
C ASP A 374 25.20 -6.55 17.67
N ALA A 375 24.98 -7.80 18.12
CA ALA A 375 25.65 -8.36 19.30
C ALA A 375 27.16 -8.53 19.10
N LEU A 376 27.58 -9.07 17.95
CA LEU A 376 29.00 -9.21 17.60
C LEU A 376 29.69 -7.85 17.45
N TYR A 377 29.00 -6.86 16.89
CA TYR A 377 29.53 -5.50 16.79
C TYR A 377 29.76 -4.87 18.17
N ALA A 378 28.79 -5.02 19.09
CA ALA A 378 28.93 -4.56 20.47
C ALA A 378 30.09 -5.27 21.20
N GLN A 379 30.29 -6.57 20.96
CA GLN A 379 31.43 -7.31 21.49
C GLN A 379 32.77 -6.78 20.95
N GLY A 380 32.85 -6.47 19.65
CA GLY A 380 34.04 -5.86 19.04
C GLY A 380 34.39 -4.50 19.64
N LEU A 381 33.39 -3.68 19.97
CA LEU A 381 33.59 -2.41 20.69
C LEU A 381 34.21 -2.62 22.08
N ILE A 382 33.79 -3.66 22.81
CA ILE A 382 34.35 -4.01 24.12
C ILE A 382 35.81 -4.42 23.99
N TYR A 383 36.14 -5.29 23.04
CA TYR A 383 37.54 -5.71 22.79
C TYR A 383 38.42 -4.53 22.39
N TYR A 384 37.93 -3.66 21.50
CA TYR A 384 38.66 -2.47 21.09
C TYR A 384 38.94 -1.54 22.28
N ALA A 385 37.94 -1.31 23.14
CA ALA A 385 38.10 -0.50 24.36
C ALA A 385 39.09 -1.11 25.37
N GLN A 386 39.26 -2.43 25.37
CA GLN A 386 40.23 -3.14 26.21
C GLN A 386 41.65 -3.19 25.61
N GLY A 387 41.84 -2.71 24.38
CA GLY A 387 43.11 -2.80 23.66
C GLY A 387 43.35 -4.13 22.94
N ASN A 388 42.37 -5.04 22.96
CA ASN A 388 42.41 -6.36 22.32
C ASN A 388 42.07 -6.21 20.82
N LEU A 389 43.03 -5.66 20.06
CA LEU A 389 42.82 -5.29 18.65
C LEU A 389 42.55 -6.50 17.74
N GLN A 390 43.16 -7.65 18.01
CA GLN A 390 42.98 -8.85 17.20
C GLN A 390 41.57 -9.42 17.37
N GLU A 391 41.08 -9.50 18.61
CA GLU A 391 39.74 -9.97 18.94
C GLU A 391 38.67 -9.01 18.41
N ALA A 392 38.94 -7.70 18.46
CA ALA A 392 38.07 -6.68 17.84
C ALA A 392 37.99 -6.85 16.32
N PHE A 393 39.14 -7.09 15.65
CA PHE A 393 39.21 -7.36 14.22
C PHE A 393 38.38 -8.60 13.85
N GLU A 394 38.57 -9.72 14.55
CA GLU A 394 37.83 -10.95 14.30
C GLU A 394 36.32 -10.81 14.53
N ALA A 395 35.92 -10.08 15.57
CA ALA A 395 34.51 -9.82 15.84
C ALA A 395 33.86 -9.00 14.71
N TRP A 396 34.49 -7.92 14.26
CA TRP A 396 33.96 -7.10 13.16
C TRP A 396 34.03 -7.77 11.80
N GLN A 397 35.01 -8.65 11.57
CA GLN A 397 35.04 -9.47 10.36
C GLN A 397 33.85 -10.44 10.32
N LYS A 398 33.54 -11.10 11.44
CA LYS A 398 32.34 -11.95 11.56
C LYS A 398 31.05 -11.17 11.33
N VAL A 399 30.97 -9.92 11.77
CA VAL A 399 29.83 -9.03 11.46
C VAL A 399 29.66 -8.88 9.94
N LEU A 400 30.76 -8.63 9.21
CA LEU A 400 30.70 -8.45 7.74
C LEU A 400 30.43 -9.75 6.97
N ASP A 401 30.76 -10.90 7.55
CA ASP A 401 30.40 -12.20 6.99
C ASP A 401 28.87 -12.43 7.07
N LEU A 402 28.23 -11.94 8.14
CA LEU A 402 26.77 -11.98 8.31
C LEU A 402 26.04 -10.87 7.53
N ASP A 403 26.54 -9.65 7.61
CA ASP A 403 25.99 -8.46 6.96
C ASP A 403 27.11 -7.59 6.38
N LYS A 404 27.39 -7.82 5.09
CA LYS A 404 28.39 -7.06 4.32
C LYS A 404 28.11 -5.55 4.28
N SER A 405 26.87 -5.15 4.55
CA SER A 405 26.43 -3.74 4.51
C SER A 405 26.52 -3.02 5.86
N PHE A 406 27.08 -3.67 6.88
CA PHE A 406 27.22 -3.11 8.21
C PHE A 406 28.32 -2.03 8.26
N ASP A 407 27.95 -0.79 7.96
CA ASP A 407 28.87 0.36 7.89
C ASP A 407 29.79 0.51 9.12
N PRO A 408 29.28 0.46 10.38
CA PRO A 408 30.11 0.67 11.55
C PRO A 408 31.22 -0.38 11.75
N ALA A 409 31.01 -1.62 11.28
CA ALA A 409 32.01 -2.67 11.37
C ALA A 409 33.14 -2.44 10.37
N ARG A 410 32.83 -1.93 9.16
CA ARG A 410 33.87 -1.53 8.18
C ARG A 410 34.70 -0.36 8.68
N GLU A 411 34.07 0.60 9.35
CA GLU A 411 34.77 1.72 10.00
C GLU A 411 35.64 1.22 11.15
N GLY A 412 35.12 0.31 11.98
CA GLY A 412 35.87 -0.35 13.04
C GLY A 412 37.13 -1.06 12.52
N LEU A 413 37.00 -1.89 11.48
CA LEU A 413 38.16 -2.59 10.89
C LEU A 413 39.24 -1.64 10.41
N LYS A 414 38.87 -0.52 9.77
CA LYS A 414 39.83 0.53 9.39
C LYS A 414 40.52 1.17 10.59
N ALA A 415 39.77 1.40 11.68
CA ALA A 415 40.33 1.94 12.92
C ALA A 415 41.35 0.97 13.54
N VAL A 416 41.04 -0.33 13.62
CA VAL A 416 41.98 -1.36 14.12
C VAL A 416 43.23 -1.43 13.24
N GLN A 417 43.09 -1.48 11.92
CA GLN A 417 44.23 -1.51 11.00
C GLN A 417 45.13 -0.27 11.18
N THR A 418 44.53 0.90 11.38
CA THR A 418 45.27 2.13 11.64
C THR A 418 46.03 2.04 12.97
N SER A 419 45.37 1.59 14.04
CA SER A 419 46.00 1.41 15.36
C SER A 419 47.15 0.39 15.35
N GLN A 420 47.01 -0.71 14.60
CA GLN A 420 48.08 -1.71 14.41
C GLN A 420 49.27 -1.10 13.67
N SER A 421 49.04 -0.44 12.54
CA SER A 421 50.10 0.20 11.75
C SER A 421 50.89 1.26 12.54
N LEU A 422 50.20 2.02 13.40
CA LEU A 422 50.84 3.00 14.28
C LEU A 422 51.69 2.32 15.36
N SER A 423 51.19 1.22 15.93
CA SER A 423 51.93 0.44 16.94
C SER A 423 53.20 -0.16 16.35
N ASP A 424 53.11 -0.75 15.16
CA ASP A 424 54.26 -1.31 14.44
C ASP A 424 55.30 -0.23 14.09
N TYR A 425 54.84 0.95 13.67
CA TYR A 425 55.70 2.09 13.41
C TYR A 425 56.46 2.56 14.66
N LEU A 426 55.78 2.66 15.80
CA LEU A 426 56.39 3.05 17.07
C LEU A 426 57.42 2.03 17.56
N ILE A 427 57.11 0.73 17.44
CA ILE A 427 58.04 -0.36 17.77
C ILE A 427 59.28 -0.28 16.88
N ASN A 428 59.10 -0.05 15.58
CA ASN A 428 60.21 0.05 14.63
C ASN A 428 61.15 1.22 14.96
N ILE A 429 60.60 2.40 15.31
CA ILE A 429 61.41 3.54 15.80
C ILE A 429 62.18 3.18 17.06
N GLN A 430 61.54 2.50 18.02
CA GLN A 430 62.18 2.11 19.28
C GLN A 430 63.26 1.02 19.11
N SER A 431 63.22 0.26 18.01
CA SER A 431 64.21 -0.76 17.67
C SER A 431 65.37 -0.27 16.79
N LEU A 432 65.39 1.02 16.43
CA LEU A 432 66.42 1.65 15.60
C LEU A 432 67.57 2.30 16.40
N ASP A 433 67.61 2.09 17.72
CA ASP A 433 68.79 2.28 18.57
C ASP A 433 69.59 0.96 18.67
#